data_AF-A0AAQ1GDB4-F1
#
_entry.id   AF-A0AAQ1GDB4-F1
#
_cell.length_a   1.000
_cell.length_b   1.000
_cell.length_c   1.000
_cell.angle_alpha   90.00
_cell.angle_beta   90.00
_cell.angle_gamma   90.00
#
_symmetry.space_group_name_H-M   'P 1'
#
loop_
_entity.id
_entity.type
_entity.pdbx_description
1 polymer ?
#
loop_
_entity_poly.entity_id
_entity_poly.type
_entity_poly.pdbx_seq_one_letter_code
_entity_poly.pdbx_strand_id
1 'polypeptide(L)'
;MKVRFSINLGIWIGLTTAIYVWLYLMSPLAAGGVLPCSFIALPIFLNGGGKLEQMPNHLTSALLGVVWGLAYIKLSAVLSLLHFASSTALVIAVFIATSVLCSVHGIFKPFGLFCSIPMMFGAIASTFFAGADKWLYVMLTLCLGILLGYVNISGARFLDENGRWMFLRNRMKRTAI
;
A
#
# COMPACT_ATOMS: atom_id res chain seq x y z
N MET A 1 26.29 -0.57 -1.00
CA MET A 1 25.68 -1.65 -0.19
C MET A 1 26.36 -2.96 -0.56
N LYS A 2 26.73 -3.82 0.39
CA LYS A 2 27.44 -5.08 0.10
C LYS A 2 26.47 -6.12 -0.49
N VAL A 3 26.93 -6.92 -1.46
CA VAL A 3 26.11 -7.94 -2.15
C VAL A 3 25.39 -8.88 -1.16
N ARG A 4 26.11 -9.35 -0.13
CA ARG A 4 25.55 -10.22 0.91
C ARG A 4 24.39 -9.59 1.68
N PHE A 5 24.47 -8.28 1.97
CA PHE A 5 23.39 -7.56 2.63
C PHE A 5 22.13 -7.57 1.75
N SER A 6 22.29 -7.26 0.45
CA SER A 6 21.19 -7.30 -0.52
C SER A 6 20.56 -8.69 -0.61
N ILE A 7 21.37 -9.75 -0.65
CA ILE A 7 20.88 -11.13 -0.72
C ILE A 7 20.08 -11.48 0.53
N ASN A 8 20.62 -11.24 1.73
CA ASN A 8 19.96 -11.63 2.97
C ASN A 8 18.71 -10.79 3.26
N LEU A 9 18.72 -9.50 2.90
CA LEU A 9 17.51 -8.67 2.95
C LEU A 9 16.49 -9.13 1.92
N GLY A 10 16.91 -9.53 0.72
CA GLY A 10 16.04 -10.14 -0.29
C GLY A 10 15.39 -11.42 0.20
N ILE A 11 16.14 -12.30 0.88
CA ILE A 11 15.61 -13.52 1.52
C ILE A 11 14.58 -13.15 2.60
N TRP A 12 14.86 -12.16 3.43
CA TRP A 12 13.90 -11.67 4.43
C TRP A 12 12.58 -11.24 3.78
N ILE A 13 12.66 -10.35 2.80
CA ILE A 13 11.51 -9.81 2.07
C ILE A 13 10.72 -10.93 1.39
N GLY A 14 11.41 -11.88 0.75
CA GLY A 14 10.80 -13.03 0.11
C GLY A 14 10.04 -13.91 1.12
N LEU A 15 10.65 -14.21 2.26
CA LEU A 15 10.05 -15.01 3.32
C LEU A 15 8.80 -14.34 3.92
N THR A 16 8.90 -13.08 4.32
CA THR A 16 7.78 -12.35 4.94
C THR A 16 6.64 -12.13 3.96
N THR A 17 6.95 -11.88 2.68
CA THR A 17 5.95 -11.78 1.61
C THR A 17 5.27 -13.12 1.34
N ALA A 18 6.01 -14.23 1.31
CA ALA A 18 5.43 -15.56 1.13
C ALA A 18 4.51 -15.95 2.29
N ILE A 19 4.94 -15.70 3.54
CA ILE A 19 4.10 -15.92 4.73
C ILE A 19 2.85 -15.04 4.65
N TYR A 20 3.00 -13.77 4.30
CA TYR A 20 1.87 -12.85 4.13
C TYR A 20 0.85 -13.36 3.11
N VAL A 21 1.30 -13.75 1.91
CA VAL A 21 0.43 -14.27 0.85
C VAL A 21 -0.28 -15.54 1.32
N TRP A 22 0.45 -16.47 1.95
CA TRP A 22 -0.15 -17.69 2.47
C TRP A 22 -1.24 -17.40 3.52
N LEU A 23 -0.96 -16.53 4.50
CA LEU A 23 -1.94 -16.13 5.51
C LEU A 23 -3.14 -15.39 4.89
N TYR A 24 -2.89 -14.52 3.91
CA TYR A 24 -3.95 -13.82 3.19
C TYR A 24 -4.89 -14.81 2.49
N LEU A 25 -4.33 -15.77 1.75
CA LEU A 25 -5.08 -16.79 1.01
C LEU A 25 -5.86 -17.73 1.93
N MET A 26 -5.40 -17.94 3.17
CA MET A 26 -6.11 -18.73 4.19
C MET A 26 -7.15 -17.91 4.98
N SER A 27 -7.20 -16.58 4.80
CA SER A 27 -8.15 -15.71 5.48
C SER A 27 -9.42 -15.46 4.66
N PRO A 28 -10.53 -14.99 5.28
CA PRO A 28 -11.72 -14.57 4.54
C PRO A 28 -11.47 -13.45 3.52
N LEU A 29 -10.34 -12.73 3.60
CA LEU A 29 -9.98 -11.68 2.63
C LEU A 29 -9.66 -12.23 1.24
N ALA A 30 -9.33 -13.52 1.14
CA ALA A 30 -9.11 -14.22 -0.13
C ALA A 30 -10.35 -14.14 -1.04
N ALA A 31 -11.55 -14.18 -0.45
CA ALA A 31 -12.81 -14.10 -1.19
C ALA A 31 -12.97 -12.79 -1.98
N GLY A 32 -12.30 -11.72 -1.55
CA GLY A 32 -12.30 -10.45 -2.30
C GLY A 32 -11.50 -10.51 -3.60
N GLY A 33 -10.53 -11.43 -3.74
CA GLY A 33 -9.68 -11.51 -4.93
C GLY A 33 -8.81 -10.26 -5.18
N VAL A 34 -8.59 -9.43 -4.15
CA VAL A 34 -7.91 -8.13 -4.25
C VAL A 34 -6.47 -8.14 -3.72
N LEU A 35 -5.87 -9.32 -3.49
CA LEU A 35 -4.47 -9.48 -3.06
C LEU A 35 -3.46 -8.59 -3.83
N PRO A 36 -3.59 -8.36 -5.16
CA PRO A 36 -2.70 -7.44 -5.87
C PRO A 36 -2.65 -6.01 -5.31
N CYS A 37 -3.68 -5.55 -4.60
CA CYS A 37 -3.70 -4.24 -3.97
C CYS A 37 -2.60 -4.10 -2.90
N SER A 38 -2.24 -5.19 -2.21
CA SER A 38 -1.10 -5.20 -1.27
C SER A 38 0.20 -4.88 -1.98
N PHE A 39 0.37 -5.41 -3.19
CA PHE A 39 1.56 -5.22 -4.03
C PHE A 39 1.57 -3.87 -4.76
N ILE A 40 0.47 -3.13 -4.74
CA ILE A 40 0.43 -1.70 -5.11
C ILE A 40 0.88 -0.85 -3.91
N ALA A 41 0.30 -1.07 -2.73
CA ALA A 41 0.61 -0.28 -1.54
C ALA A 41 2.05 -0.49 -1.04
N LEU A 42 2.56 -1.72 -1.12
CA LEU A 42 3.89 -2.12 -0.68
C LEU A 42 5.01 -1.23 -1.27
N PRO A 43 5.20 -1.14 -2.60
CA PRO A 43 6.25 -0.32 -3.18
C PRO A 43 6.02 1.18 -2.93
N ILE A 44 4.77 1.65 -2.85
CA ILE A 44 4.48 3.06 -2.55
C ILE A 44 4.98 3.43 -1.14
N PHE A 45 4.72 2.56 -0.16
CA PHE A 45 5.22 2.76 1.20
C PHE A 45 6.75 2.69 1.28
N LEU A 46 7.36 1.69 0.63
CA LEU A 46 8.82 1.53 0.62
C LEU A 46 9.51 2.71 -0.07
N ASN A 47 8.95 3.22 -1.17
CA ASN A 47 9.51 4.36 -1.90
C ASN A 47 9.34 5.69 -1.13
N GLY A 48 8.37 5.76 -0.21
CA GLY A 48 8.24 6.86 0.77
C GLY A 48 9.33 6.87 1.86
N GLY A 49 10.18 5.83 1.90
CA GLY A 49 11.23 5.65 2.90
C GLY A 49 10.89 4.66 4.00
N GLY A 50 9.69 4.06 3.97
CA GLY A 50 9.27 2.98 4.86
C GLY A 50 9.35 3.31 6.35
N LYS A 51 9.27 4.59 6.72
CA LYS A 51 9.43 5.03 8.11
C LYS A 51 8.18 4.74 8.92
N LEU A 52 8.35 4.23 10.14
CA LEU A 52 7.24 3.96 11.06
C LEU A 52 6.40 5.20 11.33
N GLU A 53 7.05 6.36 11.46
CA GLU A 53 6.42 7.67 11.70
C GLU A 53 5.46 8.08 10.57
N GLN A 54 5.71 7.62 9.35
CA GLN A 54 4.88 7.92 8.18
C GLN A 54 3.76 6.90 7.97
N MET A 55 3.82 5.76 8.66
CA MET A 55 2.87 4.67 8.49
C MET A 55 1.41 5.09 8.75
N PRO A 56 1.08 5.86 9.81
CA PRO A 56 -0.30 6.33 10.02
C PRO A 56 -0.80 7.15 8.84
N ASN A 57 0.03 8.05 8.31
CA ASN A 57 -0.32 8.90 7.17
C ASN A 57 -0.57 8.08 5.90
N HIS A 58 0.22 7.02 5.67
CA HIS A 58 0.00 6.11 4.55
C HIS A 58 -1.28 5.30 4.72
N LEU A 59 -1.56 4.81 5.94
CA LEU A 59 -2.78 4.07 6.23
C LEU A 59 -4.02 4.94 6.00
N THR A 60 -4.06 6.15 6.57
CA THR A 60 -5.19 7.07 6.38
C THR A 60 -5.32 7.50 4.92
N SER A 61 -4.20 7.75 4.22
CA SER A 61 -4.21 8.09 2.79
C SER A 61 -4.73 6.93 1.94
N ALA A 62 -4.42 5.67 2.27
CA ALA A 62 -4.96 4.51 1.56
C ALA A 62 -6.49 4.42 1.74
N LEU A 63 -6.98 4.56 2.96
CA LEU A 63 -8.42 4.53 3.25
C LEU A 63 -9.16 5.66 2.53
N LEU A 64 -8.67 6.90 2.62
CA LEU A 64 -9.26 8.04 1.92
C LEU A 64 -9.17 7.89 0.41
N GLY A 65 -8.09 7.30 -0.12
CA GLY A 65 -7.97 7.02 -1.54
C GLY A 65 -9.02 6.03 -2.05
N VAL A 66 -9.44 5.04 -1.25
CA VAL A 66 -10.59 4.18 -1.62
C VAL A 66 -11.89 4.97 -1.65
N VAL A 67 -12.11 5.85 -0.67
CA VAL A 67 -13.29 6.74 -0.66
C VAL A 67 -13.32 7.63 -1.89
N TRP A 68 -12.17 8.18 -2.29
CA TRP A 68 -12.04 8.91 -3.54
C TRP A 68 -12.32 8.01 -4.76
N GLY A 69 -11.76 6.80 -4.82
CA GLY A 69 -12.05 5.86 -5.91
C GLY A 69 -13.55 5.60 -6.09
N LEU A 70 -14.28 5.44 -4.98
CA LEU A 70 -15.75 5.32 -5.00
C LEU A 70 -16.43 6.60 -5.50
N ALA A 71 -15.94 7.77 -5.09
CA ALA A 71 -16.47 9.05 -5.58
C ALA A 71 -16.29 9.21 -7.10
N TYR A 72 -15.15 8.77 -7.66
CA TYR A 72 -14.92 8.79 -9.11
C TYR A 72 -15.91 7.88 -9.84
N ILE A 73 -16.10 6.66 -9.36
CA ILE A 73 -17.07 5.70 -9.94
C ILE A 73 -18.49 6.26 -9.87
N LYS A 74 -18.88 6.83 -8.73
CA LYS A 74 -20.21 7.42 -8.53
C LYS A 74 -20.43 8.62 -9.45
N LEU A 75 -19.45 9.51 -9.57
CA LEU A 75 -19.53 10.66 -10.47
C LEU A 75 -19.66 10.22 -11.93
N SER A 76 -18.88 9.22 -12.34
CA SER A 76 -19.00 8.62 -13.68
C SER A 76 -20.39 8.05 -13.91
N ALA A 77 -20.97 7.35 -12.93
CA ALA A 77 -22.32 6.80 -13.04
C ALA A 77 -23.39 7.90 -13.18
N VAL A 78 -23.27 8.99 -12.42
CA VAL A 78 -24.17 10.16 -12.53
C VAL A 78 -24.09 10.78 -13.93
N LEU A 79 -22.88 10.95 -14.48
CA LEU A 79 -22.70 11.47 -15.83
C LEU A 79 -23.28 10.53 -16.90
N SER A 80 -23.18 9.22 -16.72
CA SER A 80 -23.83 8.25 -17.61
C SER A 80 -25.36 8.36 -17.57
N LEU A 81 -25.95 8.65 -16.39
CA LEU A 81 -27.40 8.92 -16.29
C LEU A 81 -27.82 10.21 -17.02
N LEU A 82 -26.88 11.13 -17.27
CA LEU A 82 -27.08 12.32 -18.10
C LEU A 82 -26.81 12.04 -19.60
N HIS A 83 -26.81 10.77 -20.02
CA HIS A 83 -26.61 10.31 -21.39
C HIS A 83 -25.21 10.55 -21.99
N PHE A 84 -24.19 10.81 -21.17
CA PHE A 84 -22.81 10.74 -21.65
C PHE A 84 -22.41 9.29 -21.92
N ALA A 85 -21.66 9.06 -23.00
CA ALA A 85 -21.03 7.76 -23.27
C ALA A 85 -20.11 7.36 -22.10
N SER A 86 -20.09 6.07 -21.71
CA SER A 86 -19.38 5.60 -20.51
C SER A 86 -17.90 6.00 -20.45
N SER A 87 -17.20 5.98 -21.59
CA SER A 87 -15.80 6.42 -21.68
C SER A 87 -15.65 7.92 -21.42
N THR A 88 -16.56 8.74 -21.95
CA THR A 88 -16.58 10.19 -21.76
C THR A 88 -16.95 10.54 -20.32
N ALA A 89 -17.96 9.87 -19.77
CA ALA A 89 -18.37 10.02 -18.37
C ALA A 89 -17.20 9.73 -17.41
N LEU A 90 -16.45 8.65 -17.64
CA LEU A 90 -15.28 8.32 -16.81
C LEU A 90 -14.16 9.35 -16.95
N VAL A 91 -13.86 9.82 -18.17
CA VAL A 91 -12.84 10.86 -18.40
C VAL A 91 -13.18 12.14 -17.65
N ILE A 92 -14.44 12.61 -17.76
CA ILE A 92 -14.90 13.80 -17.07
C ILE A 92 -14.86 13.60 -15.55
N ALA A 93 -15.32 12.44 -15.06
CA ALA A 93 -15.28 12.12 -13.63
C ALA A 93 -13.85 12.11 -13.08
N VAL A 94 -12.92 11.50 -13.81
CA VAL A 94 -11.49 11.50 -13.46
C VAL A 94 -10.93 12.92 -13.43
N PHE A 95 -11.23 13.74 -14.45
CA PHE A 95 -10.77 15.13 -14.51
C PHE A 95 -11.27 15.95 -13.31
N ILE A 96 -12.58 15.93 -13.05
CA ILE A 96 -13.20 16.70 -11.96
C ILE A 96 -12.68 16.21 -10.61
N ALA A 97 -12.80 14.91 -10.33
CA ALA A 97 -12.48 14.39 -9.00
C ALA A 97 -10.97 14.47 -8.70
N THR A 98 -10.10 14.30 -9.70
CA THR A 98 -8.64 14.49 -9.53
C THR A 98 -8.30 15.95 -9.27
N SER A 99 -8.93 16.88 -10.00
CA SER A 99 -8.71 18.31 -9.78
C SER A 99 -9.10 18.71 -8.36
N VAL A 100 -10.24 18.22 -7.87
CA VAL A 100 -10.69 18.48 -6.49
C VAL A 100 -9.75 17.82 -5.49
N LEU A 101 -9.42 16.54 -5.64
CA LEU A 101 -8.53 15.81 -4.74
C LEU A 101 -7.17 16.52 -4.61
N CYS A 102 -6.54 16.85 -5.74
CA CYS A 102 -5.24 17.52 -5.75
C CYS A 102 -5.33 18.92 -5.12
N SER A 103 -6.41 19.66 -5.36
CA SER A 103 -6.63 20.98 -4.74
C SER A 103 -6.82 20.87 -3.23
N VAL A 104 -7.67 19.95 -2.77
CA VAL A 104 -7.89 19.65 -1.35
C VAL A 104 -6.58 19.24 -0.69
N HIS A 105 -5.82 18.33 -1.31
CA HIS A 105 -4.51 17.94 -0.80
C HIS A 105 -3.56 19.15 -0.71
N GLY A 106 -3.49 19.99 -1.76
CA GLY A 106 -2.62 21.17 -1.79
C GLY A 106 -2.93 22.17 -0.67
N ILE A 107 -4.22 22.38 -0.38
CA ILE A 107 -4.70 23.30 0.67
C ILE A 107 -4.43 22.72 2.07
N PHE A 108 -4.72 21.43 2.29
CA PHE A 108 -4.65 20.80 3.61
C PHE A 108 -3.36 20.00 3.87
N LYS A 109 -2.36 20.14 3.00
CA LYS A 109 -1.06 19.44 3.10
C LYS A 109 -0.40 19.48 4.50
N PRO A 110 -0.49 20.55 5.32
CA PRO A 110 0.09 20.52 6.67
C PRO A 110 -0.70 19.71 7.71
N PHE A 111 -1.90 19.21 7.42
CA PHE A 111 -2.78 18.53 8.38
C PHE A 111 -2.96 17.03 8.08
N GLY A 112 -1.97 16.23 8.48
CA GLY A 112 -1.97 14.80 8.89
C GLY A 112 -2.70 13.69 8.10
N LEU A 113 -3.86 13.94 7.50
CA LEU A 113 -4.74 12.90 6.96
C LEU A 113 -4.59 12.69 5.45
N PHE A 114 -4.06 13.67 4.72
CA PHE A 114 -3.91 13.62 3.26
C PHE A 114 -2.46 13.43 2.79
N CYS A 115 -1.52 13.13 3.69
CA CYS A 115 -0.11 13.42 3.43
C CYS A 115 0.58 12.59 2.34
N SER A 116 -0.03 11.50 1.85
CA SER A 116 0.56 10.67 0.77
C SER A 116 -0.32 10.63 -0.48
N ILE A 117 -0.11 11.59 -1.38
CA ILE A 117 -0.72 11.58 -2.74
C ILE A 117 -0.50 10.24 -3.45
N PRO A 118 0.73 9.67 -3.50
CA PRO A 118 0.96 8.42 -4.20
C PRO A 118 0.10 7.27 -3.64
N MET A 119 -0.09 7.23 -2.32
CA MET A 119 -0.92 6.20 -1.70
C MET A 119 -2.41 6.38 -2.01
N MET A 120 -2.89 7.63 -2.04
CA MET A 120 -4.27 7.91 -2.47
C MET A 120 -4.51 7.44 -3.90
N PHE A 121 -3.62 7.76 -4.85
CA PHE A 121 -3.76 7.30 -6.24
C PHE A 121 -3.61 5.79 -6.39
N GLY A 122 -2.72 5.16 -5.61
CA GLY A 122 -2.63 3.70 -5.55
C GLY A 122 -3.96 3.07 -5.15
N ALA A 123 -4.60 3.62 -4.12
CA ALA A 123 -5.90 3.16 -3.64
C ALA A 123 -7.06 3.44 -4.63
N ILE A 124 -7.05 4.59 -5.32
CA ILE A 124 -8.02 4.90 -6.39
C ILE A 124 -7.89 3.87 -7.52
N ALA A 125 -6.66 3.60 -7.97
CA ALA A 125 -6.39 2.60 -9.00
C ALA A 125 -6.82 1.20 -8.57
N SER A 126 -6.53 0.82 -7.32
CA SER A 126 -7.01 -0.45 -6.73
C SER A 126 -8.54 -0.55 -6.72
N THR A 127 -9.24 0.56 -6.45
CA THR A 127 -10.71 0.59 -6.44
C THR A 127 -11.29 0.43 -7.86
N PHE A 128 -10.68 1.07 -8.87
CA PHE A 128 -11.06 0.86 -10.27
C PHE A 128 -10.82 -0.57 -10.74
N PHE A 129 -9.69 -1.15 -10.35
CA PHE A 129 -9.34 -2.52 -10.70
C PHE A 129 -10.25 -3.55 -10.03
N ALA A 130 -10.51 -3.39 -8.73
CA ALA A 130 -11.25 -4.38 -7.94
C ALA A 130 -12.77 -4.30 -8.14
N GLY A 131 -13.30 -3.10 -8.36
CA GLY A 131 -14.74 -2.81 -8.34
C GLY A 131 -15.19 -2.13 -7.03
N ALA A 132 -16.24 -1.32 -7.14
CA ALA A 132 -16.79 -0.54 -6.03
C ALA A 132 -17.41 -1.41 -4.93
N ASP A 133 -17.93 -2.58 -5.27
CA ASP A 133 -18.53 -3.57 -4.37
C ASP A 133 -17.51 -4.15 -3.38
N LYS A 134 -16.23 -4.15 -3.74
CA LYS A 134 -15.14 -4.75 -2.94
C LYS A 134 -14.36 -3.74 -2.11
N TRP A 135 -14.87 -2.52 -1.96
CA TRP A 135 -14.16 -1.40 -1.31
C TRP A 135 -13.59 -1.77 0.06
N LEU A 136 -14.32 -2.55 0.87
CA LEU A 136 -13.86 -2.95 2.20
C LEU A 136 -12.66 -3.90 2.12
N TYR A 137 -12.69 -4.86 1.20
CA TYR A 137 -11.54 -5.72 0.94
C TYR A 137 -10.34 -4.90 0.45
N VAL A 138 -10.55 -3.95 -0.46
CA VAL A 138 -9.49 -3.06 -0.95
C VAL A 138 -8.86 -2.26 0.18
N MET A 139 -9.66 -1.64 1.07
CA MET A 139 -9.16 -0.89 2.22
C MET A 139 -8.25 -1.74 3.12
N LEU A 140 -8.74 -2.92 3.53
CA LEU A 140 -7.99 -3.81 4.41
C LEU A 140 -6.71 -4.31 3.74
N THR A 141 -6.78 -4.69 2.47
CA THR A 141 -5.64 -5.24 1.72
C THR A 141 -4.56 -4.21 1.45
N LEU A 142 -4.92 -2.95 1.16
CA LEU A 142 -3.96 -1.85 1.07
C LEU A 142 -3.25 -1.59 2.40
N CYS A 143 -4.00 -1.54 3.51
CA CYS A 143 -3.43 -1.38 4.85
C CYS A 143 -2.46 -2.51 5.20
N LEU A 144 -2.83 -3.75 4.88
CA LEU A 144 -1.95 -4.91 5.05
C LEU A 144 -0.69 -4.83 4.17
N GLY A 145 -0.79 -4.30 2.95
CA GLY A 145 0.38 -4.04 2.09
C GLY A 145 1.36 -3.03 2.70
N ILE A 146 0.84 -1.98 3.36
CA ILE A 146 1.66 -1.01 4.10
C ILE A 146 2.36 -1.68 5.29
N LEU A 147 1.62 -2.48 6.07
CA LEU A 147 2.19 -3.23 7.20
C LEU A 147 3.25 -4.23 6.76
N LEU A 148 3.02 -4.94 5.64
CA LEU A 148 4.03 -5.82 5.04
C LEU A 148 5.28 -5.02 4.64
N GLY A 149 5.12 -3.83 4.07
CA GLY A 149 6.24 -2.94 3.75
C GLY A 149 7.07 -2.59 4.99
N TYR A 150 6.41 -2.30 6.10
CA TYR A 150 7.09 -2.05 7.37
C TYR A 150 7.84 -3.28 7.90
N VAL A 151 7.25 -4.47 7.81
CA VAL A 151 7.93 -5.72 8.18
C VAL A 151 9.15 -5.97 7.28
N ASN A 152 9.01 -5.71 5.98
CA ASN A 152 10.07 -5.89 4.98
C ASN A 152 11.28 -4.99 5.26
N ILE A 153 11.06 -3.69 5.51
CA ILE A 153 12.16 -2.75 5.81
C ILE A 153 12.78 -3.00 7.20
N SER A 154 11.99 -3.49 8.17
CA SER A 154 12.49 -3.85 9.49
C SER A 154 13.51 -4.99 9.46
N GLY A 155 13.53 -5.79 8.38
CA GLY A 155 14.53 -6.84 8.15
C GLY A 155 15.97 -6.35 8.21
N ALA A 156 16.21 -5.10 7.82
CA ALA A 156 17.54 -4.48 7.90
C ALA A 156 18.07 -4.44 9.34
N ARG A 157 17.18 -4.38 10.35
CA ARG A 157 17.55 -4.41 11.78
C ARG A 157 18.05 -5.78 12.25
N PHE A 158 17.92 -6.83 11.44
CA PHE A 158 18.45 -8.16 11.76
C PHE A 158 19.80 -8.45 11.09
N LEU A 159 20.32 -7.49 10.31
CA LEU A 159 21.56 -7.60 9.56
C LEU A 159 22.60 -6.60 10.08
N ASP A 160 23.87 -7.02 10.12
CA ASP A 160 24.99 -6.10 10.35
C ASP A 160 25.41 -5.37 9.04
N GLU A 161 26.38 -4.47 9.13
CA GLU A 161 26.94 -3.72 7.97
C GLU A 161 27.56 -4.63 6.89
N ASN A 162 27.89 -5.87 7.25
CA ASN A 162 28.41 -6.89 6.35
C ASN A 162 27.29 -7.79 5.76
N GLY A 163 26.03 -7.57 6.15
CA GLY A 163 24.90 -8.39 5.76
C GLY A 163 24.81 -9.72 6.49
N ARG A 164 25.44 -9.90 7.64
CA ARG A 164 25.33 -11.13 8.45
C ARG A 164 24.14 -11.03 9.40
N TRP A 165 23.45 -12.14 9.58
CA TRP A 165 22.36 -12.24 10.55
C TRP A 165 22.85 -12.07 11.99
N MET A 166 22.32 -11.08 12.69
CA MET A 166 22.74 -10.78 14.06
C MET A 166 22.28 -11.82 15.09
N PHE A 167 21.15 -12.48 14.86
CA PHE A 167 20.64 -13.52 15.76
C PHE A 167 21.57 -14.75 15.86
N LEU A 168 22.29 -15.09 14.77
CA LEU A 168 23.25 -16.20 14.77
C LEU A 168 24.52 -15.86 15.57
N ARG A 169 24.93 -14.59 15.59
CA ARG A 169 26.13 -14.15 16.31
C ARG A 169 25.95 -14.16 17.83
N ASN A 170 24.75 -13.78 18.31
CA ASN A 170 24.44 -13.80 19.74
C ASN A 170 24.32 -15.24 20.29
N ARG A 171 23.96 -16.23 19.46
CA ARG A 171 24.01 -17.65 19.84
C ARG A 171 25.45 -18.16 20.00
N MET A 172 26.33 -17.86 19.04
CA MET A 172 27.72 -18.34 19.09
C MET A 172 28.51 -17.77 20.27
N LYS A 173 28.21 -16.53 20.71
CA LYS A 173 28.80 -15.97 21.94
C LYS A 173 28.32 -16.64 23.22
N ARG A 174 27.12 -17.25 23.24
CA ARG A 174 26.57 -17.94 24.42
C ARG A 174 27.05 -19.38 24.57
N THR A 175 27.47 -20.02 23.48
CA THR A 175 28.03 -21.38 23.49
C THR A 175 29.54 -21.43 23.68
N ALA A 176 30.20 -20.27 23.79
CA ALA A 176 31.64 -20.13 23.97
C ALA A 176 32.05 -19.78 25.41
N ILE A 177 31.15 -19.98 26.38
CA ILE A 177 31.37 -19.85 27.83
C ILE A 177 31.13 -21.20 28.46
#